data_AF-A0A0A8L3A4-F1
#
_entry.id   AF-A0A0A8L3A4-F1
#
_cell.length_a   1.000
_cell.length_b   1.000
_cell.length_c   1.000
_cell.angle_alpha   90.00
_cell.angle_beta   90.00
_cell.angle_gamma   90.00
#
_symmetry.space_group_name_H-M   'P 1'
#
loop_
_entity.id
_entity.type
_entity.pdbx_description
1 polymer ?
#
loop_
_entity_poly.entity_id
_entity_poly.type
_entity_poly.pdbx_seq_one_letter_code
_entity_poly.pdbx_strand_id
1 'polypeptide(L)'
;MDPTRDPNFKSPQELDEEDLQSNTDIPKIGPIIPYVLADYNSAIDKPIRPRKYKKNALKRKLASSMSSVNDEPHGSSGSSNGIIPLKQKELQPVSAETSGESESESEDHTGSTDAEQLAEKLAEQDVNQDVGVDVGVDQDAADATADASADATADADVDTANILDQEITSRIHKFQIADLEEVPHGIVRQANNLQDYKFPAHRLKQRLRNSNKLPLVIVACGSFSPITYLHLRMFEMALDAISEQTRFEVIGGYYSPVSDNYKKPGLAPARHRVRMCELGCERTSSWLMVDAWESLQPNYTRTATVLDHFNEEINVKRKGVIKNESGERMGVKIMLLAGGDLIESMGEPNVWADYDLHHILGNYGCLIVERTGSDVRSFLLSHDIMYEHRRNILVIKQLIYNDISSTKVRLFIRRRMSVQYLLPNSVIRYIQEHGLYVNQTEPVKQVIGNKD
;
A
#
# COMPACT_ATOMS: atom_id res chain seq x y z
N MET A 1 -9.59 -8.31 6.80
CA MET A 1 -9.95 -9.70 6.41
C MET A 1 -10.48 -10.33 7.67
N ASP A 2 -11.79 -10.27 7.88
CA ASP A 2 -12.51 -10.91 8.98
C ASP A 2 -12.94 -12.32 8.53
N PRO A 3 -12.27 -13.41 8.98
CA PRO A 3 -12.51 -14.78 8.53
C PRO A 3 -13.78 -15.41 9.10
N THR A 4 -14.47 -14.78 10.04
CA THR A 4 -15.73 -15.30 10.63
C THR A 4 -16.87 -15.45 9.61
N ARG A 5 -16.68 -14.92 8.41
CA ARG A 5 -17.68 -14.92 7.32
C ARG A 5 -17.58 -16.12 6.39
N ASP A 6 -16.60 -17.01 6.59
CA ASP A 6 -16.48 -18.25 5.83
C ASP A 6 -17.39 -19.36 6.42
N PRO A 7 -18.22 -20.07 5.64
CA PRO A 7 -18.99 -21.22 6.13
C PRO A 7 -18.16 -22.44 6.49
N ASN A 8 -16.88 -22.50 6.10
CA ASN A 8 -15.91 -23.47 6.61
C ASN A 8 -15.07 -22.89 7.76
N PHE A 9 -15.45 -21.73 8.32
CA PHE A 9 -14.80 -21.15 9.48
C PHE A 9 -14.89 -22.11 10.66
N LYS A 10 -13.76 -22.78 10.93
CA LYS A 10 -13.53 -23.41 12.21
C LYS A 10 -13.21 -22.33 13.21
N SER A 11 -13.76 -22.44 14.42
CA SER A 11 -13.40 -21.48 15.47
C SER A 11 -11.88 -21.51 15.67
N PRO A 12 -11.24 -20.41 16.09
CA PRO A 12 -9.80 -20.38 16.30
C PRO A 12 -9.25 -21.50 17.21
N GLN A 13 -10.11 -22.07 18.06
CA GLN A 13 -9.80 -23.15 18.99
C GLN A 13 -9.78 -24.55 18.34
N GLU A 14 -10.25 -24.69 17.10
CA GLU A 14 -10.37 -25.94 16.34
C GLU A 14 -9.38 -26.03 15.16
N LEU A 15 -8.45 -25.07 15.06
CA LEU A 15 -7.40 -25.06 14.04
C LEU A 15 -6.18 -25.83 14.55
N ASP A 16 -5.74 -26.82 13.78
CA ASP A 16 -4.54 -27.61 14.09
C ASP A 16 -3.27 -26.77 13.82
N GLU A 17 -2.35 -26.72 14.79
CA GLU A 17 -1.05 -26.04 14.63
C GLU A 17 -0.19 -26.65 13.50
N GLU A 18 -0.48 -27.90 13.10
CA GLU A 18 0.33 -28.68 12.15
C GLU A 18 0.33 -28.14 10.71
N ASP A 19 -0.58 -27.23 10.37
CA ASP A 19 -0.70 -26.69 9.01
C ASP A 19 0.26 -25.53 8.69
N LEU A 20 0.98 -24.97 9.68
CA LEU A 20 1.92 -23.86 9.47
C LEU A 20 3.37 -24.31 9.35
N GLN A 21 4.16 -23.54 8.59
CA GLN A 21 5.59 -23.80 8.45
C GLN A 21 6.32 -23.67 9.78
N SER A 22 7.29 -24.56 9.98
CA SER A 22 8.11 -24.56 11.18
C SER A 22 8.96 -23.28 11.28
N ASN A 23 9.19 -22.80 12.50
CA ASN A 23 10.08 -21.65 12.76
C ASN A 23 11.52 -21.87 12.26
N THR A 24 11.91 -23.11 11.93
CA THR A 24 13.23 -23.42 11.36
C THR A 24 13.33 -23.11 9.87
N ASP A 25 12.22 -23.14 9.13
CA ASP A 25 12.18 -22.88 7.69
C ASP A 25 12.11 -21.37 7.38
N ILE A 26 11.72 -20.57 8.37
CA ILE A 26 11.64 -19.11 8.27
C ILE A 26 13.00 -18.50 8.64
N PRO A 27 13.57 -17.61 7.80
CA PRO A 27 14.84 -16.95 8.12
C PRO A 27 14.76 -16.16 9.43
N LYS A 28 15.70 -16.42 10.34
CA LYS A 28 15.84 -15.70 11.62
C LYS A 28 16.45 -14.31 11.43
N ILE A 29 15.70 -13.43 10.77
CA ILE A 29 16.07 -12.04 10.55
C ILE A 29 15.46 -11.20 11.67
N GLY A 30 16.29 -10.34 12.29
CA GLY A 30 15.87 -9.51 13.41
C GLY A 30 14.65 -8.62 13.11
N PRO A 31 14.02 -8.06 14.15
CA PRO A 31 12.85 -7.20 14.02
C PRO A 31 13.13 -5.94 13.19
N ILE A 32 12.05 -5.35 12.66
CA ILE A 32 12.08 -4.09 11.91
C ILE A 32 12.21 -2.87 12.84
N ILE A 33 13.39 -2.71 13.44
CA ILE A 33 13.62 -1.61 14.38
C ILE A 33 14.06 -0.35 13.60
N PRO A 34 13.45 0.83 13.88
CA PRO A 34 13.97 2.10 13.44
C PRO A 34 15.40 2.35 13.94
N TYR A 35 16.22 3.09 13.19
CA TYR A 35 17.53 3.53 13.67
C TYR A 35 17.38 4.31 14.97
N VAL A 36 18.15 3.91 15.99
CA VAL A 36 18.29 4.67 17.23
C VAL A 36 19.56 5.52 17.14
N LEU A 37 19.67 6.61 17.90
CA LEU A 37 20.86 7.48 17.94
C LEU A 37 22.20 6.71 18.10
N ALA A 38 22.19 5.58 18.81
CA ALA A 38 23.36 4.71 18.94
C ALA A 38 23.82 4.08 17.60
N ASP A 39 22.90 3.86 16.65
CA ASP A 39 23.21 3.29 15.32
C ASP A 39 23.94 4.28 14.41
N TYR A 40 23.84 5.59 14.68
CA TYR A 40 24.59 6.62 13.93
C TYR A 40 26.08 6.64 14.28
N ASN A 41 26.46 6.19 15.48
CA ASN A 41 27.84 6.27 15.96
C ASN A 41 28.75 5.16 15.42
N SER A 42 28.20 4.08 14.86
CA SER A 42 29.01 2.94 14.38
C SER A 42 29.66 3.15 13.00
N ALA A 43 29.36 4.26 12.32
CA ALA A 43 29.98 4.67 11.06
C ALA A 43 30.99 5.82 11.20
N ILE A 44 30.91 6.64 12.26
CA ILE A 44 31.77 7.83 12.45
C ILE A 44 33.18 7.45 12.92
N ASP A 45 33.31 6.39 13.73
CA ASP A 45 34.61 5.90 14.26
C ASP A 45 35.37 4.97 13.31
N LYS A 46 34.86 4.71 12.10
CA LYS A 46 35.62 3.94 11.12
C LYS A 46 36.69 4.85 10.51
N PRO A 47 37.99 4.54 10.64
CA PRO A 47 39.03 5.38 10.07
C PRO A 47 38.81 5.53 8.57
N ILE A 48 38.73 6.78 8.11
CA ILE A 48 38.65 7.13 6.70
C ILE A 48 39.81 6.42 5.99
N ARG A 49 39.51 5.51 5.07
CA ARG A 49 40.51 4.88 4.21
C ARG A 49 40.70 5.77 2.99
N PRO A 50 41.74 6.63 2.91
CA PRO A 50 41.97 7.42 1.71
C PRO A 50 42.20 6.48 0.52
N ARG A 51 41.46 6.71 -0.56
CA ARG A 51 41.68 6.04 -1.85
C ARG A 51 43.13 6.27 -2.27
N LYS A 52 43.94 5.21 -2.31
CA LYS A 52 45.28 5.25 -2.92
C LYS A 52 45.13 5.41 -4.43
N TYR A 53 45.19 6.64 -4.93
CA TYR A 53 45.38 6.90 -6.34
C TYR A 53 46.76 6.37 -6.75
N LYS A 54 46.79 5.30 -7.57
CA LYS A 54 48.02 4.83 -8.22
C LYS A 54 48.43 5.89 -9.25
N LYS A 55 49.52 6.61 -8.97
CA LYS A 55 50.24 7.41 -9.98
C LYS A 55 50.93 6.44 -10.96
N ASN A 56 50.33 6.20 -12.11
CA ASN A 56 51.05 5.59 -13.22
C ASN A 56 52.02 6.63 -13.80
N ALA A 57 53.28 6.55 -13.38
CA ALA A 57 54.37 7.28 -14.02
C ALA A 57 54.79 6.52 -15.29
N LEU A 58 54.28 6.94 -16.45
CA LEU A 58 54.86 6.55 -17.74
C LEU A 58 55.92 7.59 -18.13
N LYS A 59 57.20 7.22 -18.05
CA LYS A 59 58.30 8.03 -18.56
C LYS A 59 59.11 7.23 -19.59
N ARG A 60 58.93 7.65 -20.84
CA ARG A 60 59.88 7.68 -21.98
C ARG A 60 60.35 6.39 -22.66
N LYS A 61 60.14 6.36 -23.99
CA LYS A 61 61.11 6.24 -25.11
C LYS A 61 60.26 6.29 -26.40
N LEU A 62 60.60 6.93 -27.53
CA LEU A 62 61.87 7.32 -28.16
C LEU A 62 61.52 8.35 -29.25
N ALA A 63 62.45 9.28 -29.51
CA ALA A 63 62.46 10.06 -30.74
C ALA A 63 63.10 9.22 -31.86
N SER A 64 62.51 9.23 -33.06
CA SER A 64 63.26 9.04 -34.30
C SER A 64 62.48 9.55 -35.51
N SER A 65 63.20 10.32 -36.34
CA SER A 65 63.12 10.37 -37.80
C SER A 65 62.08 11.28 -38.48
N MET A 66 62.66 12.28 -39.15
CA MET A 66 62.12 13.16 -40.18
C MET A 66 61.56 12.40 -41.39
N SER A 67 60.57 12.98 -42.10
CA SER A 67 60.68 13.40 -43.52
C SER A 67 59.33 13.81 -44.14
N SER A 68 59.31 14.98 -44.80
CA SER A 68 58.60 15.38 -46.06
C SER A 68 57.06 15.27 -46.16
N VAL A 69 56.26 16.13 -46.82
CA VAL A 69 56.39 17.33 -47.68
C VAL A 69 54.96 17.89 -47.94
N ASN A 70 54.84 19.22 -48.03
CA ASN A 70 53.90 20.15 -48.72
C ASN A 70 52.37 19.89 -48.84
N ASP A 71 51.56 20.86 -48.39
CA ASP A 71 50.95 21.91 -49.23
C ASP A 71 50.13 22.94 -48.38
N GLU A 72 50.19 24.23 -48.76
CA GLU A 72 49.50 25.44 -48.24
C GLU A 72 48.82 26.14 -49.46
N PRO A 73 47.98 27.22 -49.36
CA PRO A 73 47.38 27.89 -48.19
C PRO A 73 45.86 28.25 -48.35
N HIS A 74 45.23 28.65 -47.23
CA HIS A 74 44.47 29.91 -47.03
C HIS A 74 43.35 29.80 -45.95
N GLY A 75 43.36 30.71 -44.96
CA GLY A 75 42.11 31.21 -44.36
C GLY A 75 42.04 31.42 -42.83
N SER A 76 42.55 32.56 -42.37
CA SER A 76 42.11 33.39 -41.22
C SER A 76 42.20 32.88 -39.76
N SER A 77 43.05 33.60 -39.00
CA SER A 77 42.89 34.16 -37.62
C SER A 77 42.35 33.23 -36.51
N GLY A 78 43.01 33.01 -35.38
CA GLY A 78 44.17 33.65 -34.77
C GLY A 78 44.03 33.61 -33.25
N SER A 79 45.03 33.03 -32.57
CA SER A 79 45.56 33.39 -31.24
C SER A 79 44.62 33.35 -30.02
N SER A 80 44.94 32.83 -28.83
CA SER A 80 46.19 32.34 -28.24
C SER A 80 45.87 31.70 -26.89
N ASN A 81 46.64 30.67 -26.56
CA ASN A 81 46.82 30.10 -25.22
C ASN A 81 47.14 31.15 -24.14
N GLY A 82 46.77 30.88 -22.88
CA GLY A 82 47.44 31.53 -21.76
C GLY A 82 46.78 31.43 -20.40
N ILE A 83 47.22 30.44 -19.61
CA ILE A 83 47.71 30.60 -18.22
C ILE A 83 46.71 31.16 -17.19
N ILE A 84 46.34 30.31 -16.23
CA ILE A 84 45.72 30.68 -14.95
C ILE A 84 46.81 31.26 -14.02
N PRO A 85 46.75 32.53 -13.60
CA PRO A 85 47.61 33.06 -12.56
C PRO A 85 46.92 32.92 -11.19
N LEU A 86 47.56 32.19 -10.28
CA LEU A 86 47.26 32.21 -8.85
C LEU A 86 47.64 33.58 -8.27
N LYS A 87 46.66 34.35 -7.80
CA LYS A 87 46.79 35.26 -6.64
C LYS A 87 45.42 35.74 -6.18
N GLN A 88 45.08 35.39 -4.93
CA GLN A 88 43.99 36.00 -4.17
C GLN A 88 44.31 37.46 -3.89
N LYS A 89 43.33 38.34 -4.12
CA LYS A 89 43.04 39.51 -3.28
C LYS A 89 41.64 40.06 -3.60
N GLU A 90 40.98 40.49 -2.53
CA GLU A 90 39.85 41.43 -2.49
C GLU A 90 38.46 40.89 -2.81
N LEU A 91 37.86 40.27 -1.78
CA LEU A 91 36.42 40.25 -1.55
C LEU A 91 35.98 41.59 -0.98
N GLN A 92 34.87 42.14 -1.48
CA GLN A 92 33.97 43.15 -0.87
C GLN A 92 32.62 43.11 -1.64
N PRO A 93 31.49 43.52 -1.03
CA PRO A 93 30.42 42.60 -0.69
C PRO A 93 29.07 42.89 -1.36
N VAL A 94 28.14 41.94 -1.20
CA VAL A 94 26.72 42.07 -1.56
C VAL A 94 26.04 43.04 -0.59
N SER A 95 25.29 43.97 -1.15
CA SER A 95 24.55 45.03 -0.49
C SER A 95 23.69 44.55 0.68
N ALA A 96 23.79 45.32 1.76
CA ALA A 96 22.87 45.35 2.88
C ALA A 96 21.56 46.06 2.51
N GLU A 97 20.63 45.94 3.46
CA GLU A 97 19.56 46.86 3.88
C GLU A 97 18.18 46.18 3.86
N THR A 98 17.42 46.16 4.95
CA THR A 98 17.50 46.91 6.21
C THR A 98 16.64 46.20 7.26
N SER A 99 17.21 45.95 8.45
CA SER A 99 16.84 46.56 9.75
C SER A 99 15.42 46.19 10.22
N GLY A 100 15.20 45.64 11.39
CA GLY A 100 15.78 45.86 12.71
C GLY A 100 14.64 45.50 13.68
N GLU A 101 14.79 45.18 14.95
CA GLU A 101 15.79 45.40 15.99
C GLU A 101 15.31 44.47 17.14
N SER A 102 16.22 43.72 17.76
CA SER A 102 16.65 43.87 19.17
C SER A 102 15.58 43.41 20.20
N GLU A 103 15.86 42.77 21.33
CA GLU A 103 17.06 42.52 22.12
C GLU A 103 16.67 41.40 23.11
N SER A 104 17.48 40.34 23.25
CA SER A 104 18.31 39.99 24.42
C SER A 104 17.54 39.55 25.69
N GLU A 105 17.76 38.30 26.11
CA GLU A 105 18.43 37.90 27.38
C GLU A 105 17.48 37.99 28.60
N SER A 106 17.36 37.06 29.53
CA SER A 106 18.25 36.04 30.07
C SER A 106 17.45 35.12 31.02
N GLU A 107 18.07 33.98 31.30
CA GLU A 107 17.99 33.06 32.46
C GLU A 107 16.93 33.21 33.58
N ASP A 108 16.48 32.01 33.99
CA ASP A 108 16.37 31.50 35.37
C ASP A 108 15.01 31.24 36.06
N HIS A 109 14.93 29.97 36.46
CA HIS A 109 14.44 29.40 37.73
C HIS A 109 12.94 29.32 38.12
N THR A 110 12.58 28.05 38.46
CA THR A 110 11.63 27.60 39.52
C THR A 110 10.15 27.93 39.29
N GLY A 111 9.15 27.10 39.59
CA GLY A 111 8.99 26.00 40.52
C GLY A 111 7.60 26.16 41.17
N SER A 112 6.90 25.04 41.42
CA SER A 112 5.72 24.88 42.29
C SER A 112 4.36 25.42 41.78
N THR A 113 3.34 24.53 41.71
CA THR A 113 2.14 24.42 42.61
C THR A 113 1.13 25.56 42.42
N ASP A 114 -0.17 25.44 42.56
CA ASP A 114 -1.18 24.41 42.75
C ASP A 114 -2.51 25.17 42.56
N ALA A 115 -3.61 24.44 42.38
CA ALA A 115 -4.98 24.81 42.79
C ALA A 115 -5.71 25.97 42.07
N GLU A 116 -6.88 25.63 41.49
CA GLU A 116 -8.22 26.06 41.94
C GLU A 116 -9.24 25.61 40.88
N GLN A 117 -10.11 24.64 41.19
CA GLN A 117 -11.44 24.85 41.76
C GLN A 117 -12.30 25.84 40.96
N LEU A 118 -13.31 25.35 40.25
CA LEU A 118 -14.69 25.67 40.59
C LEU A 118 -15.68 24.71 39.90
N ALA A 119 -16.53 24.11 40.71
CA ALA A 119 -17.71 23.37 40.31
C ALA A 119 -18.98 24.20 40.64
N GLU A 120 -20.09 23.71 40.09
CA GLU A 120 -21.49 23.87 40.50
C GLU A 120 -22.42 24.83 39.74
N LYS A 121 -23.41 24.17 39.13
CA LYS A 121 -24.87 24.32 39.26
C LYS A 121 -25.53 25.58 38.70
N LEU A 122 -26.59 25.36 37.91
CA LEU A 122 -27.99 25.54 38.33
C LEU A 122 -28.94 24.85 37.34
N ALA A 123 -30.05 24.34 37.88
CA ALA A 123 -31.17 23.69 37.23
C ALA A 123 -32.47 24.46 37.55
N GLU A 124 -33.59 23.98 36.98
CA GLU A 124 -35.02 24.34 37.18
C GLU A 124 -35.58 25.41 36.24
N GLN A 125 -36.85 25.43 35.80
CA GLN A 125 -38.01 24.51 35.67
C GLN A 125 -39.10 25.35 34.92
N ASP A 126 -40.03 24.70 34.20
CA ASP A 126 -41.44 25.10 33.90
C ASP A 126 -41.94 24.13 32.79
N VAL A 127 -42.93 23.23 32.89
CA VAL A 127 -44.32 23.13 33.42
C VAL A 127 -45.43 23.63 32.46
N ASN A 128 -46.29 22.67 32.06
CA ASN A 128 -47.66 22.73 31.49
C ASN A 128 -47.84 23.21 30.02
N GLN A 129 -48.77 22.70 29.19
CA GLN A 129 -50.05 22.03 29.45
C GLN A 129 -50.59 21.27 28.21
N ASP A 130 -51.49 20.34 28.49
CA ASP A 130 -52.23 19.39 27.65
C ASP A 130 -53.55 19.99 27.09
N VAL A 131 -53.95 19.67 25.86
CA VAL A 131 -55.37 19.60 25.39
C VAL A 131 -55.47 18.70 24.15
N GLY A 132 -56.21 17.60 24.24
CA GLY A 132 -56.74 16.84 23.10
C GLY A 132 -58.19 17.20 22.77
N VAL A 133 -58.62 17.00 21.53
CA VAL A 133 -60.01 16.71 21.13
C VAL A 133 -60.01 15.82 19.88
N ASP A 134 -60.77 14.74 19.98
CA ASP A 134 -61.20 13.77 18.98
C ASP A 134 -62.60 14.15 18.45
N VAL A 135 -62.88 14.00 17.15
CA VAL A 135 -64.21 13.68 16.59
C VAL A 135 -64.02 13.04 15.20
N GLY A 136 -64.59 11.87 14.98
CA GLY A 136 -64.53 11.11 13.72
C GLY A 136 -65.78 11.13 12.83
N VAL A 137 -65.76 10.16 11.91
CA VAL A 137 -66.86 9.47 11.20
C VAL A 137 -67.54 10.23 10.04
N ASP A 138 -67.40 9.73 8.79
CA ASP A 138 -68.50 9.01 8.11
C ASP A 138 -68.09 8.30 6.81
N GLN A 139 -68.84 7.23 6.54
CA GLN A 139 -68.74 6.23 5.47
C GLN A 139 -69.53 6.60 4.20
N ASP A 140 -69.35 5.76 3.18
CA ASP A 140 -70.23 5.40 2.04
C ASP A 140 -69.66 5.75 0.65
N ALA A 141 -69.81 4.97 -0.43
CA ALA A 141 -70.16 3.58 -0.73
C ALA A 141 -70.17 3.46 -2.28
N ALA A 142 -69.74 2.31 -2.85
CA ALA A 142 -70.03 1.75 -4.20
C ALA A 142 -69.68 2.61 -5.46
N ASP A 143 -69.42 2.10 -6.67
CA ASP A 143 -69.80 0.87 -7.36
C ASP A 143 -68.86 0.60 -8.56
N ALA A 144 -68.97 -0.61 -9.10
CA ALA A 144 -68.21 -1.35 -10.11
C ALA A 144 -67.87 -0.69 -11.47
N THR A 145 -66.85 -1.21 -12.16
CA THR A 145 -66.98 -2.07 -13.37
C THR A 145 -65.62 -2.48 -13.98
N ALA A 146 -65.61 -3.68 -14.57
CA ALA A 146 -64.50 -4.41 -15.18
C ALA A 146 -64.02 -3.81 -16.53
N ASP A 147 -62.77 -4.06 -16.96
CA ASP A 147 -62.43 -5.11 -17.94
C ASP A 147 -60.94 -5.02 -18.39
N ALA A 148 -60.47 -6.12 -18.96
CA ALA A 148 -59.13 -6.55 -19.34
C ALA A 148 -58.22 -5.58 -20.13
N SER A 149 -56.92 -5.64 -19.84
CA SER A 149 -55.90 -6.05 -20.83
C SER A 149 -54.55 -6.32 -20.14
N ALA A 150 -54.09 -7.55 -20.32
CA ALA A 150 -52.75 -7.99 -19.95
C ALA A 150 -51.77 -7.70 -21.09
N ASP A 151 -50.49 -7.60 -20.70
CA ASP A 151 -49.33 -8.00 -21.49
C ASP A 151 -48.74 -6.97 -22.46
N ALA A 152 -47.94 -6.01 -21.94
CA ALA A 152 -46.96 -5.22 -22.72
C ALA A 152 -46.00 -4.38 -21.85
N THR A 153 -45.41 -4.90 -20.76
CA THR A 153 -44.47 -4.09 -19.93
C THR A 153 -43.15 -4.74 -19.54
N ALA A 154 -42.83 -5.94 -20.04
CA ALA A 154 -41.56 -6.61 -19.70
C ALA A 154 -40.36 -6.23 -20.61
N ASP A 155 -40.59 -5.74 -21.83
CA ASP A 155 -39.50 -5.46 -22.79
C ASP A 155 -38.91 -4.04 -22.67
N ALA A 156 -39.67 -3.08 -22.13
CA ALA A 156 -39.22 -1.69 -22.02
C ALA A 156 -38.14 -1.47 -20.94
N ASP A 157 -38.16 -2.26 -19.85
CA ASP A 157 -37.18 -2.13 -18.76
C ASP A 157 -35.79 -2.66 -19.14
N VAL A 158 -35.72 -3.66 -20.04
CA VAL A 158 -34.44 -4.23 -20.53
C VAL A 158 -33.76 -3.27 -21.51
N ASP A 159 -34.54 -2.63 -22.40
CA ASP A 159 -34.01 -1.66 -23.35
C ASP A 159 -33.57 -0.35 -22.68
N THR A 160 -34.29 0.10 -21.63
CA THR A 160 -33.90 1.31 -20.89
C THR A 160 -32.62 1.09 -20.09
N ALA A 161 -32.43 -0.11 -19.50
CA ALA A 161 -31.18 -0.49 -18.86
C ALA A 161 -30.00 -0.54 -19.85
N ASN A 162 -30.20 -1.10 -21.04
CA ASN A 162 -29.19 -1.16 -22.11
C ASN A 162 -28.81 0.23 -22.66
N ILE A 163 -29.77 1.14 -22.82
CA ILE A 163 -29.52 2.52 -23.27
C ILE A 163 -28.78 3.32 -22.20
N LEU A 164 -29.10 3.10 -20.92
CA LEU A 164 -28.44 3.79 -19.80
C LEU A 164 -27.03 3.25 -19.50
N ASP A 165 -26.76 1.96 -19.75
CA ASP A 165 -25.40 1.40 -19.68
C ASP A 165 -24.49 1.98 -20.78
N GLN A 166 -25.05 2.28 -21.97
CA GLN A 166 -24.31 2.97 -23.03
C GLN A 166 -23.89 4.39 -22.63
N GLU A 167 -24.71 5.15 -21.91
CA GLU A 167 -24.36 6.52 -21.48
C GLU A 167 -23.13 6.57 -20.55
N ILE A 168 -22.91 5.55 -19.71
CA ILE A 168 -21.72 5.48 -18.85
C ILE A 168 -20.47 5.15 -19.67
N THR A 169 -20.57 4.24 -20.64
CA THR A 169 -19.44 3.93 -21.54
C THR A 169 -18.99 5.12 -22.39
N SER A 170 -19.86 6.12 -22.58
CA SER A 170 -19.58 7.29 -23.42
C SER A 170 -18.67 8.35 -22.77
N ARG A 171 -18.60 8.43 -21.44
CA ARG A 171 -17.87 9.51 -20.72
C ARG A 171 -16.37 9.28 -20.61
N ILE A 172 -15.89 8.07 -20.91
CA ILE A 172 -14.47 7.75 -21.02
C ILE A 172 -14.19 7.45 -22.48
N HIS A 173 -13.54 8.37 -23.18
CA HIS A 173 -13.16 8.15 -24.57
C HIS A 173 -12.30 6.88 -24.69
N LYS A 174 -12.82 5.86 -25.39
CA LYS A 174 -12.12 4.59 -25.66
C LYS A 174 -10.72 4.81 -26.27
N PHE A 175 -10.55 5.89 -27.02
CA PHE A 175 -9.38 6.16 -27.87
C PHE A 175 -8.09 6.60 -27.15
N GLN A 176 -8.10 6.94 -25.85
CA GLN A 176 -7.00 7.72 -25.27
C GLN A 176 -5.92 6.95 -24.48
N ILE A 177 -6.08 5.65 -24.20
CA ILE A 177 -5.18 4.89 -23.31
C ILE A 177 -5.00 3.46 -23.84
N ALA A 178 -3.80 2.90 -23.67
CA ALA A 178 -3.35 1.62 -24.21
C ALA A 178 -4.31 0.43 -23.98
N ASP A 179 -4.32 -0.48 -24.96
CA ASP A 179 -5.14 -1.69 -25.02
C ASP A 179 -5.05 -2.47 -23.69
N LEU A 180 -6.20 -2.88 -23.11
CA LEU A 180 -6.23 -3.66 -21.87
C LEU A 180 -5.60 -5.04 -22.07
N GLU A 181 -5.51 -5.49 -23.32
CA GLU A 181 -4.88 -6.75 -23.67
C GLU A 181 -3.36 -6.65 -23.89
N GLU A 182 -2.83 -5.44 -24.10
CA GLU A 182 -1.39 -5.26 -24.26
C GLU A 182 -0.67 -5.39 -22.91
N VAL A 183 -0.01 -6.54 -22.73
CA VAL A 183 0.85 -6.80 -21.57
C VAL A 183 2.24 -6.19 -21.83
N PRO A 184 2.75 -5.31 -20.95
CA PRO A 184 4.09 -4.78 -21.08
C PRO A 184 5.14 -5.91 -21.15
N HIS A 185 6.18 -5.69 -21.96
CA HIS A 185 7.22 -6.70 -22.20
C HIS A 185 7.85 -7.19 -20.88
N GLY A 186 7.95 -8.50 -20.71
CA GLY A 186 8.53 -9.13 -19.52
C GLY A 186 7.57 -9.29 -18.33
N ILE A 187 6.30 -8.87 -18.44
CA ILE A 187 5.26 -9.17 -17.46
C ILE A 187 4.52 -10.44 -17.86
N VAL A 188 4.30 -11.32 -16.88
CA VAL A 188 3.53 -12.57 -17.04
C VAL A 188 2.26 -12.45 -16.22
N ARG A 189 1.10 -12.62 -16.86
CA ARG A 189 -0.20 -12.66 -16.18
C ARG A 189 -0.33 -13.90 -15.31
N GLN A 190 -1.08 -13.78 -14.23
CA GLN A 190 -1.40 -14.84 -13.31
C GLN A 190 -2.37 -15.85 -13.92
N ALA A 191 -2.24 -17.10 -13.46
CA ALA A 191 -3.09 -18.19 -13.89
C ALA A 191 -4.52 -18.04 -13.34
N ASN A 192 -5.49 -18.61 -14.06
CA ASN A 192 -6.88 -18.73 -13.62
C ASN A 192 -7.18 -20.05 -12.89
N ASN A 193 -6.19 -20.94 -12.80
CA ASN A 193 -6.29 -22.23 -12.13
C ASN A 193 -4.95 -22.59 -11.46
N LEU A 194 -4.98 -23.51 -10.50
CA LEU A 194 -3.80 -23.90 -9.73
C LEU A 194 -2.78 -24.72 -10.53
N GLN A 195 -3.20 -25.43 -11.59
CA GLN A 195 -2.29 -26.27 -12.40
C GLN A 195 -1.32 -25.44 -13.22
N ASP A 196 -1.79 -24.31 -13.74
CA ASP A 196 -1.01 -23.37 -14.55
C ASP A 196 -0.28 -22.32 -13.69
N TYR A 197 -0.48 -22.35 -12.37
CA TYR A 197 0.06 -21.37 -11.44
C TYR A 197 1.59 -21.35 -11.44
N LYS A 198 2.14 -20.14 -11.49
CA LYS A 198 3.58 -19.87 -11.33
C LYS A 198 3.76 -18.64 -10.46
N PHE A 199 4.61 -18.77 -9.44
CA PHE A 199 4.93 -17.65 -8.56
C PHE A 199 5.52 -16.46 -9.35
N PRO A 200 4.93 -15.25 -9.24
CA PRO A 200 5.40 -14.07 -9.94
C PRO A 200 6.77 -13.63 -9.42
N ALA A 201 7.82 -13.76 -10.22
CA ALA A 201 9.17 -13.31 -9.84
C ALA A 201 9.78 -12.27 -10.79
N HIS A 202 9.00 -11.79 -11.76
CA HIS A 202 9.50 -10.95 -12.86
C HIS A 202 10.00 -9.56 -12.41
N ARG A 203 9.55 -9.07 -11.25
CA ARG A 203 10.05 -7.82 -10.61
C ARG A 203 10.77 -8.05 -9.27
N LEU A 204 10.98 -9.30 -8.87
CA LEU A 204 11.69 -9.63 -7.63
C LEU A 204 13.20 -9.44 -7.85
N LYS A 205 13.83 -8.57 -7.05
CA LYS A 205 15.28 -8.37 -7.14
C LYS A 205 16.00 -9.63 -6.67
N GLN A 206 16.91 -10.14 -7.51
CA GLN A 206 17.72 -11.33 -7.18
C GLN A 206 18.96 -10.99 -6.34
N ARG A 207 19.31 -9.70 -6.23
CA ARG A 207 20.53 -9.22 -5.58
C ARG A 207 20.27 -7.95 -4.79
N LEU A 208 20.85 -7.88 -3.59
CA LEU A 208 20.87 -6.66 -2.79
C LEU A 208 21.73 -5.57 -3.44
N ARG A 209 21.27 -4.32 -3.37
CA ARG A 209 22.08 -3.17 -3.79
C ARG A 209 23.10 -2.81 -2.72
N ASN A 210 22.74 -2.96 -1.44
CA ASN A 210 23.64 -2.73 -0.32
C ASN A 210 23.78 -4.01 0.53
N SER A 211 24.99 -4.59 0.53
CA SER A 211 25.30 -5.82 1.28
C SER A 211 25.21 -5.69 2.80
N ASN A 212 25.14 -4.46 3.33
CA ASN A 212 24.95 -4.18 4.76
C ASN A 212 23.48 -4.09 5.18
N LYS A 213 22.55 -4.09 4.22
CA LYS A 213 21.11 -4.09 4.45
C LYS A 213 20.55 -5.52 4.47
N LEU A 214 19.40 -5.67 5.09
CA LEU A 214 18.65 -6.92 5.16
C LEU A 214 17.55 -6.93 4.09
N PRO A 215 17.37 -8.00 3.30
CA PRO A 215 16.36 -8.05 2.26
C PRO A 215 14.97 -8.22 2.85
N LEU A 216 14.00 -7.48 2.29
CA LEU A 216 12.62 -7.48 2.73
C LEU A 216 11.65 -7.56 1.54
N VAL A 217 10.61 -8.37 1.69
CA VAL A 217 9.45 -8.44 0.80
C VAL A 217 8.21 -8.00 1.53
N ILE A 218 7.40 -7.17 0.86
CA ILE A 218 6.14 -6.66 1.39
C ILE A 218 4.99 -7.42 0.73
N VAL A 219 4.07 -7.94 1.54
CA VAL A 219 2.87 -8.64 1.05
C VAL A 219 1.63 -7.94 1.57
N ALA A 220 0.71 -7.56 0.70
CA ALA A 220 -0.60 -7.03 1.08
C ALA A 220 -1.69 -8.04 0.72
N CYS A 221 -2.26 -8.69 1.74
CA CYS A 221 -3.43 -9.55 1.58
C CYS A 221 -4.71 -8.71 1.67
N GLY A 222 -5.69 -8.99 0.81
CA GLY A 222 -6.92 -8.21 0.85
C GLY A 222 -7.93 -8.55 -0.24
N SER A 223 -9.12 -7.93 -0.13
CA SER A 223 -10.17 -8.15 -1.11
C SER A 223 -9.84 -7.52 -2.46
N PHE A 224 -9.34 -6.28 -2.49
CA PHE A 224 -9.08 -5.51 -3.73
C PHE A 224 -10.28 -5.51 -4.71
N SER A 225 -11.47 -5.17 -4.19
CA SER A 225 -12.73 -5.25 -4.92
C SER A 225 -13.40 -3.87 -5.08
N PRO A 226 -12.88 -2.97 -5.93
CA PRO A 226 -11.65 -3.08 -6.72
C PRO A 226 -10.40 -2.56 -5.97
N ILE A 227 -9.20 -2.81 -6.51
CA ILE A 227 -7.98 -2.08 -6.12
C ILE A 227 -8.16 -0.59 -6.38
N THR A 228 -7.58 0.27 -5.53
CA THR A 228 -7.67 1.75 -5.61
C THR A 228 -6.28 2.39 -5.53
N TYR A 229 -6.16 3.69 -5.83
CA TYR A 229 -4.88 4.40 -5.62
C TYR A 229 -4.41 4.40 -4.17
N LEU A 230 -5.31 4.27 -3.19
CA LEU A 230 -4.91 4.14 -1.78
C LEU A 230 -4.09 2.85 -1.56
N HIS A 231 -4.52 1.73 -2.15
CA HIS A 231 -3.79 0.46 -2.05
C HIS A 231 -2.39 0.54 -2.66
N LEU A 232 -2.25 1.24 -3.80
CA LEU A 232 -0.96 1.51 -4.43
C LEU A 232 -0.11 2.43 -3.55
N ARG A 233 -0.72 3.47 -2.99
CA ARG A 233 -0.02 4.44 -2.13
C ARG A 233 0.49 3.83 -0.84
N MET A 234 -0.19 2.83 -0.28
CA MET A 234 0.27 2.12 0.93
C MET A 234 1.64 1.49 0.77
N PHE A 235 1.93 0.90 -0.40
CA PHE A 235 3.25 0.33 -0.68
C PHE A 235 4.34 1.40 -0.74
N GLU A 236 4.07 2.55 -1.37
CA GLU A 236 5.02 3.65 -1.44
C GLU A 236 5.29 4.26 -0.05
N MET A 237 4.25 4.44 0.77
CA MET A 237 4.42 4.90 2.16
C MET A 237 5.26 3.93 3.00
N ALA A 238 5.05 2.63 2.82
CA ALA A 238 5.86 1.61 3.48
C ALA A 238 7.31 1.61 2.98
N LEU A 239 7.52 1.75 1.66
CA LEU A 239 8.84 1.81 1.05
C LEU A 239 9.66 2.99 1.59
N ASP A 240 9.04 4.18 1.67
CA ASP A 240 9.67 5.39 2.22
C ASP A 240 10.08 5.17 3.68
N ALA A 241 9.15 4.72 4.53
CA ALA A 241 9.40 4.47 5.95
C ALA A 241 10.50 3.43 6.18
N ILE A 242 10.47 2.31 5.45
CA ILE A 242 11.49 1.26 5.55
C ILE A 242 12.85 1.79 5.13
N SER A 243 12.92 2.53 4.02
CA SER A 243 14.18 3.01 3.46
C SER A 243 14.86 4.04 4.36
N GLU A 244 14.06 4.94 4.94
CA GLU A 244 14.53 6.01 5.82
C GLU A 244 14.86 5.50 7.22
N GLN A 245 13.95 4.72 7.81
CA GLN A 245 14.00 4.44 9.24
C GLN A 245 14.75 3.14 9.55
N THR A 246 14.98 2.23 8.61
CA THR A 246 15.42 0.87 8.94
C THR A 246 16.65 0.39 8.16
N ARG A 247 17.23 -0.73 8.63
CA ARG A 247 18.33 -1.43 7.97
C ARG A 247 17.89 -2.35 6.83
N PHE A 248 16.62 -2.31 6.44
CA PHE A 248 16.09 -3.17 5.40
C PHE A 248 16.18 -2.53 4.01
N GLU A 249 16.25 -3.39 3.01
CA GLU A 249 16.13 -3.06 1.60
C GLU A 249 14.94 -3.83 1.02
N VAL A 250 13.94 -3.11 0.51
CA VAL A 250 12.80 -3.73 -0.16
C VAL A 250 13.24 -4.28 -1.52
N ILE A 251 13.02 -5.58 -1.71
CA ILE A 251 13.40 -6.31 -2.93
C ILE A 251 12.19 -6.70 -3.81
N GLY A 252 10.97 -6.59 -3.28
CA GLY A 252 9.74 -6.84 -4.02
C GLY A 252 8.50 -6.55 -3.18
N GLY A 253 7.37 -6.32 -3.85
CA GLY A 253 6.06 -6.12 -3.22
C GLY A 253 4.98 -6.92 -3.94
N TYR A 254 4.05 -7.50 -3.19
CA TYR A 254 3.01 -8.38 -3.70
C TYR A 254 1.63 -7.99 -3.22
N TYR A 255 0.68 -7.90 -4.15
CA TYR A 255 -0.74 -8.03 -3.83
C TYR A 255 -1.12 -9.51 -3.82
N SER A 256 -1.80 -9.97 -2.76
CA SER A 256 -2.42 -11.29 -2.67
C SER A 256 -3.94 -11.12 -2.55
N PRO A 257 -4.69 -11.17 -3.67
CA PRO A 257 -6.15 -11.10 -3.63
C PRO A 257 -6.74 -12.33 -2.95
N VAL A 258 -7.68 -12.12 -2.03
CA VAL A 258 -8.34 -13.20 -1.29
C VAL A 258 -9.10 -14.17 -2.19
N SER A 259 -9.29 -15.41 -1.76
CA SER A 259 -10.22 -16.38 -2.34
C SER A 259 -11.68 -15.89 -2.30
N ASP A 260 -12.48 -16.31 -3.29
CA ASP A 260 -13.93 -16.04 -3.30
C ASP A 260 -14.68 -16.73 -2.15
N ASN A 261 -14.06 -17.76 -1.56
CA ASN A 261 -14.55 -18.44 -0.36
C ASN A 261 -14.56 -17.56 0.90
N TYR A 262 -13.97 -16.37 0.84
CA TYR A 262 -14.09 -15.38 1.90
C TYR A 262 -15.52 -14.86 2.08
N LYS A 263 -16.38 -15.01 1.06
CA LYS A 263 -17.83 -14.68 1.06
C LYS A 263 -18.18 -13.28 1.61
N LYS A 264 -17.25 -12.32 1.51
CA LYS A 264 -17.53 -10.92 1.85
C LYS A 264 -18.63 -10.37 0.93
N PRO A 265 -19.66 -9.69 1.48
CA PRO A 265 -20.66 -9.05 0.64
C PRO A 265 -20.04 -8.00 -0.30
N GLY A 266 -20.50 -7.98 -1.56
CA GLY A 266 -19.96 -7.09 -2.59
C GLY A 266 -18.58 -7.48 -3.15
N LEU A 267 -18.09 -8.69 -2.85
CA LEU A 267 -16.85 -9.22 -3.41
C LEU A 267 -17.06 -9.63 -4.87
N ALA A 268 -16.33 -9.01 -5.80
CA ALA A 268 -16.29 -9.46 -7.18
C ALA A 268 -15.55 -10.81 -7.30
N PRO A 269 -15.81 -11.63 -8.33
CA PRO A 269 -15.06 -12.87 -8.53
C PRO A 269 -13.55 -12.67 -8.58
N ALA A 270 -12.79 -13.61 -8.03
CA ALA A 270 -11.34 -13.57 -7.83
C ALA A 270 -10.59 -13.23 -9.12
N ARG A 271 -10.96 -13.88 -10.23
CA ARG A 271 -10.38 -13.63 -11.56
C ARG A 271 -10.40 -12.14 -11.96
N HIS A 272 -11.48 -11.43 -11.63
CA HIS A 272 -11.62 -10.01 -11.95
C HIS A 272 -10.74 -9.17 -11.03
N ARG A 273 -10.67 -9.52 -9.74
CA ARG A 273 -9.88 -8.79 -8.74
C ARG A 273 -8.39 -8.95 -9.00
N VAL A 274 -7.92 -10.16 -9.29
CA VAL A 274 -6.55 -10.44 -9.75
C VAL A 274 -6.24 -9.60 -10.99
N ARG A 275 -7.12 -9.62 -12.02
CA ARG A 275 -6.88 -8.85 -13.24
C ARG A 275 -6.85 -7.35 -13.00
N MET A 276 -7.73 -6.81 -12.16
CA MET A 276 -7.70 -5.39 -11.78
C MET A 276 -6.42 -5.03 -11.02
N CYS A 277 -5.92 -5.88 -10.13
CA CYS A 277 -4.63 -5.69 -9.47
C CYS A 277 -3.48 -5.67 -10.49
N GLU A 278 -3.47 -6.57 -11.47
CA GLU A 278 -2.46 -6.60 -12.55
C GLU A 278 -2.48 -5.31 -13.36
N LEU A 279 -3.65 -4.94 -13.89
CA LEU A 279 -3.85 -3.70 -14.64
C LEU A 279 -3.47 -2.46 -13.83
N GLY A 280 -3.67 -2.53 -12.51
CA GLY A 280 -3.31 -1.47 -11.57
C GLY A 280 -1.80 -1.34 -11.35
N CYS A 281 -1.01 -2.40 -11.58
CA CYS A 281 0.44 -2.46 -11.35
C CYS A 281 1.30 -2.48 -12.63
N GLU A 282 0.77 -3.01 -13.73
CA GLU A 282 1.49 -3.29 -14.97
C GLU A 282 2.18 -2.04 -15.54
N ARG A 283 1.46 -0.91 -15.57
CA ARG A 283 1.94 0.36 -16.18
C ARG A 283 2.29 1.46 -15.17
N THR A 284 2.04 1.25 -13.89
CA THR A 284 2.18 2.27 -12.83
C THR A 284 3.32 1.98 -11.87
N SER A 285 3.81 0.74 -11.83
CA SER A 285 4.84 0.30 -10.88
C SER A 285 5.95 -0.49 -11.58
N SER A 286 7.16 -0.41 -11.03
CA SER A 286 8.34 -1.16 -11.48
C SER A 286 8.73 -2.31 -10.53
N TRP A 287 8.06 -2.44 -9.37
CA TRP A 287 8.47 -3.36 -8.30
C TRP A 287 7.33 -4.15 -7.67
N LEU A 288 6.07 -3.77 -7.93
CA LEU A 288 4.88 -4.45 -7.44
C LEU A 288 4.46 -5.58 -8.40
N MET A 289 4.03 -6.69 -7.82
CA MET A 289 3.53 -7.89 -8.49
C MET A 289 2.19 -8.31 -7.87
N VAL A 290 1.49 -9.21 -8.55
CA VAL A 290 0.24 -9.79 -8.06
C VAL A 290 0.41 -11.29 -8.03
N ASP A 291 0.20 -11.91 -6.88
CA ASP A 291 0.21 -13.35 -6.71
C ASP A 291 -1.22 -13.86 -6.58
N ALA A 292 -1.65 -14.75 -7.50
CA ALA A 292 -3.00 -15.29 -7.49
C ALA A 292 -3.15 -16.54 -6.61
N TRP A 293 -2.08 -17.05 -6.00
CA TRP A 293 -2.09 -18.34 -5.28
C TRP A 293 -3.23 -18.47 -4.25
N GLU A 294 -3.40 -17.45 -3.40
CA GLU A 294 -4.47 -17.42 -2.37
C GLU A 294 -5.85 -17.51 -3.03
N SER A 295 -6.06 -16.77 -4.12
CA SER A 295 -7.33 -16.71 -4.82
C SER A 295 -7.71 -18.01 -5.55
N LEU A 296 -6.70 -18.82 -5.89
CA LEU A 296 -6.84 -20.10 -6.58
C LEU A 296 -7.09 -21.27 -5.63
N GLN A 297 -7.01 -21.05 -4.31
CA GLN A 297 -7.27 -22.11 -3.34
C GLN A 297 -8.75 -22.48 -3.31
N PRO A 298 -9.07 -23.79 -3.22
CA PRO A 298 -10.44 -24.28 -3.23
C PRO A 298 -11.24 -23.89 -1.98
N ASN A 299 -10.55 -23.58 -0.87
CA ASN A 299 -11.13 -23.14 0.39
C ASN A 299 -10.57 -21.78 0.80
N TYR A 300 -11.16 -21.15 1.81
CA TYR A 300 -10.56 -19.97 2.43
C TYR A 300 -9.15 -20.30 2.95
N THR A 301 -8.25 -19.33 2.83
CA THR A 301 -6.86 -19.48 3.23
C THR A 301 -6.54 -18.44 4.29
N ARG A 302 -5.99 -18.89 5.42
CA ARG A 302 -5.58 -18.02 6.53
C ARG A 302 -4.39 -17.17 6.10
N THR A 303 -4.33 -15.93 6.57
CA THR A 303 -3.24 -15.00 6.23
C THR A 303 -1.87 -15.57 6.60
N ALA A 304 -1.77 -16.30 7.71
CA ALA A 304 -0.56 -17.01 8.13
C ALA A 304 -0.05 -17.97 7.03
N THR A 305 -0.93 -18.82 6.49
CA THR A 305 -0.62 -19.76 5.40
C THR A 305 -0.22 -19.04 4.10
N VAL A 306 -0.79 -17.86 3.83
CA VAL A 306 -0.37 -17.04 2.68
C VAL A 306 1.08 -16.56 2.86
N LEU A 307 1.47 -16.10 4.06
CA LEU A 307 2.85 -15.68 4.33
C LEU A 307 3.83 -16.86 4.27
N ASP A 308 3.41 -18.05 4.72
CA ASP A 308 4.16 -19.30 4.58
C ASP A 308 4.42 -19.64 3.11
N HIS A 309 3.41 -19.50 2.25
CA HIS A 309 3.58 -19.71 0.80
C HIS A 309 4.63 -18.76 0.21
N PHE A 310 4.62 -17.47 0.59
CA PHE A 310 5.67 -16.55 0.18
C PHE A 310 7.06 -16.96 0.71
N ASN A 311 7.13 -17.48 1.93
CA ASN A 311 8.38 -17.98 2.52
C ASN A 311 8.90 -19.20 1.75
N GLU A 312 8.03 -20.15 1.44
CA GLU A 312 8.33 -21.33 0.63
C GLU A 312 8.89 -20.92 -0.74
N GLU A 313 8.20 -20.02 -1.43
CA GLU A 313 8.59 -19.59 -2.78
C GLU A 313 9.91 -18.82 -2.80
N ILE A 314 10.15 -17.94 -1.82
CA ILE A 314 11.30 -17.03 -1.82
C ILE A 314 12.51 -17.64 -1.11
N ASN A 315 12.31 -18.20 0.09
CA ASN A 315 13.40 -18.64 0.95
C ASN A 315 13.72 -20.11 0.78
N VAL A 316 12.74 -20.98 0.57
CA VAL A 316 12.97 -22.43 0.40
C VAL A 316 13.34 -22.76 -1.05
N LYS A 317 12.45 -22.48 -2.01
CA LYS A 317 12.64 -22.80 -3.43
C LYS A 317 13.72 -21.96 -4.09
N ARG A 318 13.73 -20.64 -3.83
CA ARG A 318 14.70 -19.70 -4.44
C ARG A 318 15.95 -19.44 -3.60
N LYS A 319 16.02 -19.97 -2.36
CA LYS A 319 17.16 -19.81 -1.45
C LYS A 319 17.51 -18.34 -1.18
N GLY A 320 16.49 -17.48 -1.05
CA GLY A 320 16.64 -16.06 -0.79
C GLY A 320 17.33 -15.29 -1.93
N VAL A 321 18.07 -14.22 -1.59
CA VAL A 321 18.73 -13.33 -2.56
C VAL A 321 20.25 -13.28 -2.40
N ILE A 322 20.93 -12.88 -3.47
CA ILE A 322 22.39 -12.72 -3.48
C ILE A 322 22.77 -11.45 -2.70
N LYS A 323 23.59 -11.60 -1.66
CA LYS A 323 24.04 -10.54 -0.76
C LYS A 323 25.25 -9.77 -1.30
N ASN A 324 26.22 -10.46 -1.88
CA ASN A 324 27.52 -9.89 -2.27
C ASN A 324 28.06 -10.48 -3.58
N GLU A 325 29.23 -10.01 -4.03
CA GLU A 325 29.91 -10.50 -5.24
C GLU A 325 30.39 -11.95 -5.14
N SER A 326 30.63 -12.46 -3.94
CA SER A 326 30.95 -13.88 -3.71
C SER A 326 29.77 -14.83 -3.90
N GLY A 327 28.56 -14.33 -4.17
CA GLY A 327 27.40 -15.17 -4.39
C GLY A 327 26.76 -15.71 -3.12
N GLU A 328 27.12 -15.18 -1.94
CA GLU A 328 26.51 -15.55 -0.67
C GLU A 328 25.01 -15.23 -0.73
N ARG A 329 24.18 -16.20 -0.35
CA ARG A 329 22.73 -16.04 -0.32
C ARG A 329 22.25 -15.70 1.09
N MET A 330 21.27 -14.82 1.17
CA MET A 330 20.63 -14.40 2.42
C MET A 330 19.12 -14.61 2.31
N GLY A 331 18.52 -15.19 3.35
CA GLY A 331 17.07 -15.28 3.48
C GLY A 331 16.43 -13.89 3.50
N VAL A 332 15.17 -13.82 3.09
CA VAL A 332 14.38 -12.62 2.91
C VAL A 332 13.33 -12.54 4.02
N LYS A 333 13.23 -11.38 4.69
CA LYS A 333 12.17 -11.14 5.66
C LYS A 333 10.88 -10.81 4.90
N ILE A 334 9.80 -11.51 5.20
CA ILE A 334 8.47 -11.22 4.64
C ILE A 334 7.69 -10.46 5.70
N MET A 335 6.99 -9.40 5.29
CA MET A 335 6.15 -8.61 6.18
C MET A 335 4.78 -8.32 5.57
N LEU A 336 3.74 -8.42 6.38
CA LEU A 336 2.36 -8.12 6.00
C LEU A 336 2.12 -6.60 6.02
N LEU A 337 1.74 -6.02 4.89
CA LEU A 337 1.30 -4.63 4.79
C LEU A 337 -0.22 -4.53 4.93
N ALA A 338 -0.66 -3.68 5.85
CA ALA A 338 -2.06 -3.51 6.17
C ALA A 338 -2.42 -2.08 6.55
N GLY A 339 -3.72 -1.75 6.48
CA GLY A 339 -4.27 -0.53 7.05
C GLY A 339 -4.58 -0.71 8.54
N GLY A 340 -4.88 0.40 9.22
CA GLY A 340 -5.34 0.38 10.62
C GLY A 340 -6.61 -0.47 10.86
N ASP A 341 -7.45 -0.62 9.85
CA ASP A 341 -8.66 -1.47 9.91
C ASP A 341 -8.34 -2.96 10.09
N LEU A 342 -7.23 -3.45 9.52
CA LEU A 342 -6.84 -4.85 9.71
C LEU A 342 -6.30 -5.09 11.12
N ILE A 343 -5.48 -4.17 11.66
CA ILE A 343 -4.93 -4.34 13.00
C ILE A 343 -6.04 -4.31 14.04
N GLU A 344 -7.02 -3.41 13.92
CA GLU A 344 -8.19 -3.37 14.80
C GLU A 344 -8.96 -4.69 14.75
N SER A 345 -9.17 -5.27 13.55
CA SER A 345 -9.83 -6.58 13.42
C SER A 345 -9.07 -7.74 14.08
N MET A 346 -7.75 -7.61 14.31
CA MET A 346 -6.96 -8.62 15.00
C MET A 346 -7.25 -8.67 16.51
N GLY A 347 -7.87 -7.64 17.08
CA GLY A 347 -8.36 -7.66 18.47
C GLY A 347 -9.82 -8.05 18.61
N GLU A 348 -10.55 -8.27 17.51
CA GLU A 348 -11.93 -8.72 17.57
C GLU A 348 -11.99 -10.20 17.99
N PRO A 349 -12.75 -10.56 19.04
CA PRO A 349 -12.84 -11.94 19.51
C PRO A 349 -13.36 -12.87 18.41
N ASN A 350 -12.73 -14.04 18.31
CA ASN A 350 -13.04 -15.08 17.31
C ASN A 350 -12.75 -14.69 15.86
N VAL A 351 -12.09 -13.56 15.59
CA VAL A 351 -11.70 -13.18 14.21
C VAL A 351 -10.32 -13.73 13.88
N TRP A 352 -9.41 -13.84 14.83
CA TRP A 352 -8.08 -14.40 14.59
C TRP A 352 -7.75 -15.46 15.62
N ALA A 353 -6.99 -16.47 15.21
CA ALA A 353 -6.40 -17.41 16.15
C ALA A 353 -5.14 -16.84 16.77
N ASP A 354 -5.02 -16.98 18.08
CA ASP A 354 -3.85 -16.52 18.83
C ASP A 354 -2.56 -17.10 18.23
N TYR A 355 -2.57 -18.39 17.89
CA TYR A 355 -1.45 -19.03 17.20
C TYR A 355 -1.10 -18.36 15.87
N ASP A 356 -2.10 -17.98 15.06
CA ASP A 356 -1.88 -17.25 13.81
C ASP A 356 -1.32 -15.85 14.07
N LEU A 357 -1.77 -15.16 15.13
CA LEU A 357 -1.23 -13.86 15.52
C LEU A 357 0.23 -13.98 15.97
N HIS A 358 0.58 -14.98 16.79
CA HIS A 358 1.95 -15.27 17.17
C HIS A 358 2.82 -15.59 15.95
N HIS A 359 2.29 -16.35 14.98
CA HIS A 359 3.03 -16.71 13.76
C HIS A 359 3.25 -15.50 12.85
N ILE A 360 2.19 -14.73 12.55
CA ILE A 360 2.25 -13.55 11.69
C ILE A 360 3.13 -12.47 12.32
N LEU A 361 2.90 -12.13 13.59
CA LEU A 361 3.60 -11.02 14.24
C LEU A 361 4.98 -11.42 14.75
N GLY A 362 5.18 -12.66 15.20
CA GLY A 362 6.45 -13.15 15.72
C GLY A 362 7.45 -13.50 14.62
N ASN A 363 7.05 -14.31 13.63
CA ASN A 363 7.98 -14.83 12.62
C ASN A 363 8.16 -13.90 11.42
N TYR A 364 7.07 -13.28 10.96
CA TYR A 364 7.09 -12.40 9.79
C TYR A 364 7.22 -10.93 10.21
N GLY A 365 6.11 -10.35 10.66
CA GLY A 365 5.98 -8.95 11.08
C GLY A 365 4.94 -8.21 10.25
N CYS A 366 4.56 -7.01 10.73
CA CYS A 366 3.53 -6.19 10.10
C CYS A 366 3.98 -4.75 9.85
N LEU A 367 3.55 -4.19 8.73
CA LEU A 367 3.68 -2.79 8.34
C LEU A 367 2.27 -2.20 8.35
N ILE A 368 1.99 -1.30 9.28
CA ILE A 368 0.63 -0.78 9.50
C ILE A 368 0.59 0.68 9.08
N VAL A 369 -0.21 0.98 8.07
CA VAL A 369 -0.49 2.37 7.68
C VAL A 369 -1.63 2.91 8.55
N GLU A 370 -1.29 3.82 9.45
CA GLU A 370 -2.20 4.49 10.36
C GLU A 370 -3.06 5.51 9.59
N ARG A 371 -4.38 5.34 9.64
CA ARG A 371 -5.39 6.20 8.98
C ARG A 371 -6.00 7.18 9.99
N THR A 372 -6.74 8.16 9.48
CA THR A 372 -7.49 9.09 10.34
C THR A 372 -8.53 8.36 11.18
N GLY A 373 -8.39 8.48 12.50
CA GLY A 373 -9.34 7.94 13.48
C GLY A 373 -8.99 6.58 14.06
N SER A 374 -7.88 5.94 13.64
CA SER A 374 -7.35 4.72 14.25
C SER A 374 -6.15 5.05 15.14
N ASP A 375 -6.25 4.89 16.46
CA ASP A 375 -5.08 4.99 17.35
C ASP A 375 -4.40 3.62 17.48
N VAL A 376 -3.58 3.31 16.48
CA VAL A 376 -2.86 2.03 16.40
C VAL A 376 -1.93 1.85 17.61
N ARG A 377 -1.32 2.92 18.12
CA ARG A 377 -0.37 2.81 19.25
C ARG A 377 -1.08 2.42 20.53
N SER A 378 -2.21 3.06 20.85
CA SER A 378 -2.99 2.70 22.01
C SER A 378 -3.54 1.28 21.91
N PHE A 379 -3.97 0.86 20.72
CA PHE A 379 -4.44 -0.50 20.48
C PHE A 379 -3.34 -1.56 20.65
N LEU A 380 -2.12 -1.30 20.14
CA LEU A 380 -0.96 -2.18 20.35
C LEU A 380 -0.56 -2.29 21.83
N LEU A 381 -0.85 -1.27 22.65
CA LEU A 381 -0.61 -1.30 24.09
C LEU A 381 -1.67 -2.11 24.84
N SER A 382 -2.91 -2.16 24.35
CA SER A 382 -4.02 -2.82 25.03
C SER A 382 -4.11 -4.33 24.77
N HIS A 383 -3.38 -4.87 23.79
CA HIS A 383 -3.47 -6.28 23.43
C HIS A 383 -2.14 -7.02 23.65
N ASP A 384 -2.18 -8.08 24.48
CA ASP A 384 -0.99 -8.79 24.97
C ASP A 384 -0.09 -9.33 23.86
N ILE A 385 -0.66 -10.06 22.88
CA ILE A 385 0.12 -10.68 21.78
C ILE A 385 0.78 -9.60 20.91
N MET A 386 0.05 -8.53 20.60
CA MET A 386 0.59 -7.42 19.82
C MET A 386 1.68 -6.67 20.57
N TYR A 387 1.50 -6.46 21.88
CA TYR A 387 2.51 -5.83 22.71
C TYR A 387 3.78 -6.68 22.81
N GLU A 388 3.64 -8.00 22.93
CA GLU A 388 4.76 -8.95 22.90
C GLU A 388 5.58 -8.78 21.62
N HIS A 389 4.91 -8.82 20.46
CA HIS A 389 5.56 -8.75 19.14
C HIS A 389 5.76 -7.34 18.58
N ARG A 390 5.51 -6.28 19.37
CA ARG A 390 5.51 -4.88 18.93
C ARG A 390 6.78 -4.42 18.21
N ARG A 391 7.93 -5.05 18.49
CA ARG A 391 9.21 -4.73 17.82
C ARG A 391 9.22 -5.16 16.35
N ASN A 392 8.35 -6.11 15.98
CA ASN A 392 8.19 -6.59 14.61
C ASN A 392 7.01 -5.92 13.88
N ILE A 393 6.48 -4.84 14.46
CA ILE A 393 5.39 -4.03 13.92
C ILE A 393 5.93 -2.62 13.64
N LEU A 394 5.88 -2.17 12.39
CA LEU A 394 6.23 -0.80 12.01
C LEU A 394 4.95 -0.01 11.69
N VAL A 395 4.63 0.98 12.53
CA VAL A 395 3.50 1.89 12.32
C VAL A 395 3.94 3.07 11.47
N ILE A 396 3.29 3.25 10.33
CA ILE A 396 3.59 4.25 9.31
C ILE A 396 2.48 5.29 9.31
N LYS A 397 2.84 6.54 9.63
CA LYS A 397 1.88 7.66 9.61
C LYS A 397 1.54 8.08 8.20
N GLN A 398 0.25 8.18 7.89
CA GLN A 398 -0.22 8.79 6.66
C GLN A 398 -0.10 10.33 6.74
N LEU A 399 0.90 10.90 6.06
CA LEU A 399 1.11 12.37 6.04
C LEU A 399 0.11 13.11 5.16
N ILE A 400 -0.40 12.46 4.11
CA ILE A 400 -1.42 13.00 3.21
C ILE A 400 -2.67 12.14 3.32
N TYR A 401 -3.74 12.72 3.83
CA TYR A 401 -4.99 12.02 4.06
C TYR A 401 -5.65 11.61 2.74
N ASN A 402 -5.78 10.30 2.56
CA ASN A 402 -6.50 9.69 1.46
C ASN A 402 -7.34 8.54 2.03
N ASP A 403 -8.66 8.71 2.00
CA ASP A 403 -9.63 7.75 2.51
C ASP A 403 -10.52 7.17 1.37
N ILE A 404 -9.89 6.92 0.22
CA ILE A 404 -10.50 6.23 -0.92
C ILE A 404 -10.55 4.72 -0.63
N SER A 405 -11.69 4.26 -0.13
CA SER A 405 -11.97 2.84 0.09
C SER A 405 -12.68 2.21 -1.10
N SER A 406 -12.47 0.90 -1.32
CA SER A 406 -13.18 0.15 -2.37
C SER A 406 -14.70 0.20 -2.18
N THR A 407 -15.19 0.28 -0.93
CA THR A 407 -16.62 0.40 -0.64
C THR A 407 -17.20 1.72 -1.16
N LYS A 408 -16.52 2.86 -0.95
CA LYS A 408 -16.95 4.14 -1.51
C LYS A 408 -16.91 4.12 -3.04
N VAL A 409 -15.90 3.48 -3.62
CA VAL A 409 -15.80 3.29 -5.08
C VAL A 409 -16.99 2.49 -5.62
N ARG A 410 -17.33 1.35 -5.03
CA ARG A 410 -18.50 0.55 -5.44
C ARG A 410 -19.80 1.32 -5.27
N LEU A 411 -19.95 2.11 -4.19
CA LEU A 411 -21.09 3.01 -4.03
C LEU A 411 -21.18 4.01 -5.19
N PHE A 412 -20.07 4.65 -5.56
CA PHE A 412 -20.04 5.65 -6.64
C PHE A 412 -20.44 5.02 -7.97
N ILE A 413 -19.94 3.83 -8.27
CA ILE A 413 -20.31 3.07 -9.49
C ILE A 413 -21.82 2.76 -9.49
N ARG A 414 -22.38 2.23 -8.39
CA ARG A 414 -23.83 1.96 -8.26
C ARG A 414 -24.70 3.20 -8.42
N ARG A 415 -24.19 4.36 -8.02
CA ARG A 415 -24.86 5.66 -8.17
C ARG A 415 -24.55 6.36 -9.49
N ARG A 416 -23.85 5.67 -10.41
CA ARG A 416 -23.43 6.22 -11.72
C ARG A 416 -22.60 7.50 -11.60
N MET A 417 -21.87 7.64 -10.51
CA MET A 417 -20.94 8.74 -10.25
C MET A 417 -19.55 8.39 -10.79
N SER A 418 -18.80 9.42 -11.18
CA SER A 418 -17.43 9.23 -11.69
C SER A 418 -16.50 8.70 -10.60
N VAL A 419 -15.68 7.71 -10.97
CA VAL A 419 -14.56 7.19 -10.16
C VAL A 419 -13.20 7.51 -10.79
N GLN A 420 -13.18 8.43 -11.77
CA GLN A 420 -11.95 8.90 -12.39
C GLN A 420 -11.02 9.51 -11.33
N TYR A 421 -9.72 9.24 -11.46
CA TYR A 421 -8.68 9.65 -10.49
C TYR A 421 -8.77 9.01 -9.10
N LEU A 422 -9.76 8.14 -8.84
CA LEU A 422 -9.79 7.30 -7.64
C LEU A 422 -9.11 5.94 -7.88
N LEU A 423 -9.12 5.49 -9.14
CA LEU A 423 -8.56 4.23 -9.63
C LEU A 423 -7.67 4.50 -10.86
N PRO A 424 -6.71 3.62 -11.17
CA PRO A 424 -6.05 3.61 -12.47
C PRO A 424 -7.06 3.50 -13.62
N ASN A 425 -6.86 4.26 -14.71
CA ASN A 425 -7.79 4.27 -15.84
C ASN A 425 -7.98 2.88 -16.48
N SER A 426 -6.94 2.04 -16.47
CA SER A 426 -7.02 0.64 -16.92
C SER A 426 -8.04 -0.16 -16.11
N VAL A 427 -8.06 0.03 -14.80
CA VAL A 427 -9.02 -0.63 -13.88
C VAL A 427 -10.43 -0.09 -14.12
N ILE A 428 -10.60 1.22 -14.32
CA ILE A 428 -11.92 1.82 -14.60
C ILE A 428 -12.52 1.23 -15.88
N ARG A 429 -11.72 1.14 -16.95
CA ARG A 429 -12.18 0.54 -18.22
C ARG A 429 -12.54 -0.93 -18.06
N TYR A 430 -11.72 -1.70 -17.35
CA TYR A 430 -12.01 -3.09 -17.06
C TYR A 430 -13.34 -3.28 -16.30
N ILE A 431 -13.60 -2.43 -15.31
CA ILE A 431 -14.88 -2.42 -14.58
C ILE A 431 -16.05 -2.16 -15.53
N GLN A 432 -15.92 -1.19 -16.44
CA GLN A 432 -16.96 -0.83 -17.40
C GLN A 432 -17.21 -1.93 -18.42
N GLU A 433 -16.16 -2.50 -19.02
CA GLU A 433 -16.27 -3.56 -20.05
C GLU A 433 -16.90 -4.83 -19.51
N HIS A 434 -16.69 -5.14 -18.23
CA HIS A 434 -17.24 -6.33 -17.58
C HIS A 434 -18.51 -6.04 -16.75
N GLY A 435 -19.05 -4.81 -16.77
CA GLY A 435 -20.26 -4.45 -16.04
C GLY A 435 -20.16 -4.67 -14.52
N LEU A 436 -18.96 -4.54 -13.94
CA LEU A 436 -18.74 -4.87 -12.54
C LEU A 436 -19.37 -3.82 -11.61
N TYR A 437 -19.94 -4.27 -10.50
CA TYR A 437 -20.51 -3.46 -9.41
C TYR A 437 -21.77 -2.63 -9.74
N VAL A 438 -22.29 -2.65 -10.97
CA VAL A 438 -23.44 -1.80 -11.39
C VAL A 438 -24.74 -2.21 -10.71
N ASN A 439 -25.08 -3.50 -10.77
CA ASN A 439 -26.37 -4.04 -10.29
C ASN A 439 -26.28 -4.77 -8.94
N GLN A 440 -25.24 -4.50 -8.15
CA GLN A 440 -25.03 -5.16 -6.87
C GLN A 440 -25.67 -4.38 -5.72
N THR A 441 -26.30 -5.07 -4.77
CA THR A 441 -26.78 -4.46 -3.53
C THR A 441 -25.83 -4.75 -2.38
N GLU A 442 -25.38 -3.70 -1.68
CA GLU A 442 -24.55 -3.82 -0.48
C GLU A 442 -25.28 -3.24 0.74
N PRO A 443 -25.17 -3.88 1.92
CA PRO A 443 -25.78 -3.38 3.15
C PRO A 443 -25.27 -1.98 3.51
N VAL A 444 -26.19 -1.09 3.90
CA VAL A 444 -25.88 0.32 4.26
C VAL A 444 -24.82 0.41 5.37
N LYS A 445 -24.86 -0.49 6.34
CA LYS A 445 -23.87 -0.59 7.44
C LYS A 445 -22.42 -0.71 6.94
N GLN A 446 -22.21 -1.37 5.79
CA GLN A 446 -20.87 -1.52 5.23
C GLN A 446 -20.37 -0.25 4.54
N VAL A 447 -21.29 0.60 4.06
CA VAL A 447 -20.99 1.81 3.29
C VAL A 447 -20.63 2.99 4.20
N ILE A 448 -21.31 3.11 5.34
CA ILE A 448 -21.16 4.26 6.23
C ILE A 448 -19.95 4.07 7.18
N GLY A 449 -19.54 2.82 7.45
CA GLY A 449 -18.48 2.51 8.42
C GLY A 449 -18.99 2.82 9.83
N ASN A 450 -19.10 1.82 10.70
CA ASN A 450 -19.57 2.06 12.05
C ASN A 450 -18.66 3.10 12.75
N LYS A 451 -19.25 4.25 13.05
CA LYS A 451 -18.85 5.15 14.14
C LYS A 451 -20.10 5.40 14.96
N ASP A 452 -20.58 4.35 15.61
CA ASP A 452 -21.52 4.48 16.73
C ASP A 452 -20.77 4.12 18.01
#